data_AF-A0A9W5J6X2-F1
#
_entry.id   AF-A0A9W5J6X2-F1
#
_cell.length_a   1.000
_cell.length_b   1.000
_cell.length_c   1.000
_cell.angle_alpha   90.00
_cell.angle_beta   90.00
_cell.angle_gamma   90.00
#
_symmetry.space_group_name_H-M   'P 1'
#
loop_
_entity.id
_entity.type
_entity.pdbx_description
1 polymer ?
#
loop_
_entity_poly.entity_id
_entity_poly.type
_entity_poly.pdbx_seq_one_letter_code
_entity_poly.pdbx_strand_id
1 'polypeptide(L)'
;MTNNITPFAFVLAVNNLDDTAGYFRDTLGFTLEWPGTNGWQLAVRGTVKVMLGHCPQALAPASLGDHSYFGYLHVDDVDALYAEFTRRGAIILQPPASRPHGMREFLVATPGP
;
A
#
# COMPACT_ATOMS: atom_id res chain seq x y z
N MET A 1 2.50 -25.20 -25.65
CA MET A 1 2.71 -23.89 -24.99
C MET A 1 1.96 -23.94 -23.67
N THR A 2 2.63 -23.65 -22.55
CA THR A 2 2.01 -23.65 -21.22
C THR A 2 1.45 -22.26 -20.90
N ASN A 3 0.14 -22.17 -20.65
CA ASN A 3 -0.56 -20.95 -20.26
C ASN A 3 -0.38 -20.69 -18.76
N ASN A 4 0.82 -20.30 -18.34
CA ASN A 4 1.12 -20.03 -16.93
C ASN A 4 0.64 -18.63 -16.52
N ILE A 5 0.03 -18.53 -15.34
CA ILE A 5 -0.36 -17.26 -14.70
C ILE A 5 0.75 -16.84 -13.73
N THR A 6 1.18 -15.59 -13.80
CA THR A 6 2.18 -15.00 -12.89
C THR A 6 1.66 -13.74 -12.23
N PRO A 7 1.99 -13.47 -10.96
CA PRO A 7 1.61 -12.22 -10.32
C PRO A 7 2.31 -11.02 -10.99
N PHE A 8 1.65 -9.87 -10.98
CA PHE A 8 2.23 -8.62 -11.48
C PHE A 8 2.21 -7.52 -10.43
N ALA A 9 1.03 -7.16 -9.92
CA ALA A 9 0.84 -6.09 -8.95
C ALA A 9 -0.41 -6.31 -8.10
N PHE A 10 -0.45 -5.66 -6.94
CA PHE A 10 -1.71 -5.39 -6.25
C PHE A 10 -2.43 -4.23 -6.95
N VAL A 11 -3.76 -4.17 -6.81
CA VAL A 11 -4.57 -3.11 -7.39
C VAL A 11 -5.40 -2.46 -6.28
N LEU A 12 -5.29 -1.15 -6.13
CA LEU A 12 -6.00 -0.36 -5.13
C LEU A 12 -6.77 0.77 -5.82
N ALA A 13 -8.08 0.80 -5.59
CA ALA A 13 -8.93 1.92 -5.98
C ALA A 13 -8.77 3.06 -4.95
N VAL A 14 -8.52 4.28 -5.42
CA VAL A 14 -8.22 5.44 -4.58
C VAL A 14 -9.11 6.62 -4.95
N ASN A 15 -9.61 7.35 -3.95
CA ASN A 15 -10.47 8.51 -4.19
C ASN A 15 -9.70 9.68 -4.81
N ASN A 16 -8.46 9.94 -4.33
CA ASN A 16 -7.54 10.92 -4.91
C ASN A 16 -6.22 10.25 -5.28
N LEU A 17 -5.92 10.23 -6.59
CA LEU A 17 -4.74 9.58 -7.13
C LEU A 17 -3.45 10.32 -6.75
N ASP A 18 -3.44 11.64 -6.83
CA ASP A 18 -2.24 12.45 -6.59
C ASP A 18 -1.82 12.40 -5.12
N ASP A 19 -2.79 12.51 -4.21
CA ASP A 19 -2.54 12.42 -2.77
C ASP A 19 -2.01 11.03 -2.39
N THR A 20 -2.66 9.98 -2.91
CA THR A 20 -2.24 8.61 -2.59
C THR A 20 -0.88 8.29 -3.22
N ALA A 21 -0.64 8.70 -4.47
CA ALA A 21 0.65 8.52 -5.13
C ALA A 21 1.77 9.27 -4.38
N GLY A 22 1.50 10.51 -3.94
CA GLY A 22 2.41 11.28 -3.10
C GLY A 22 2.73 10.56 -1.78
N TYR A 23 1.72 10.02 -1.10
CA TYR A 23 1.93 9.25 0.13
C TYR A 23 2.77 7.99 -0.09
N PHE A 24 2.51 7.23 -1.17
CA PHE A 24 3.35 6.08 -1.50
C PHE A 24 4.81 6.49 -1.75
N ARG A 25 5.03 7.60 -2.45
CA ARG A 25 6.37 8.12 -2.76
C ARG A 25 7.10 8.64 -1.54
N ASP A 26 6.52 9.64 -0.88
CA ASP A 26 7.21 10.45 0.11
C ASP A 26 7.22 9.77 1.49
N THR A 27 6.10 9.12 1.84
CA THR A 27 5.92 8.51 3.16
C THR A 27 6.31 7.04 3.17
N LEU A 28 5.84 6.25 2.20
CA LEU A 28 6.13 4.82 2.14
C LEU A 28 7.40 4.48 1.33
N GLY A 29 8.07 5.46 0.73
CA GLY A 29 9.36 5.30 0.05
C GLY A 29 9.30 4.48 -1.24
N PHE A 30 8.15 4.47 -1.93
CA PHE A 30 8.01 3.89 -3.26
C PHE A 30 8.52 4.85 -4.33
N THR A 31 8.88 4.31 -5.49
CA THR A 31 9.09 5.07 -6.72
C THR A 31 7.81 5.04 -7.55
N LEU A 32 7.47 6.15 -8.19
CA LEU A 32 6.31 6.25 -9.07
C LEU A 32 6.71 5.96 -10.52
N GLU A 33 6.05 4.97 -11.11
CA GLU A 33 6.17 4.55 -12.50
C GLU A 33 4.81 4.66 -13.20
N TRP A 34 4.81 4.75 -14.53
CA TRP A 34 3.66 5.09 -15.37
C TRP A 34 3.09 6.48 -15.06
N PRO A 35 3.20 7.45 -15.98
CA PRO A 35 2.62 8.76 -15.72
C PRO A 35 1.11 8.65 -15.56
N GLY A 36 0.54 9.32 -14.54
CA GLY A 36 -0.88 9.31 -14.13
C GLY A 36 -1.92 9.72 -15.19
N THR A 37 -1.55 9.79 -16.46
CA THR A 37 -2.31 10.39 -17.58
C THR A 37 -3.63 9.68 -17.90
N ASN A 38 -3.87 8.47 -17.39
CA ASN A 38 -5.11 7.72 -17.58
C ASN A 38 -5.79 7.35 -16.25
N GLY A 39 -5.54 8.10 -15.17
CA GLY A 39 -6.07 7.77 -13.85
C GLY A 39 -5.45 6.54 -13.21
N TRP A 40 -4.25 6.14 -13.68
CA TRP A 40 -3.49 5.02 -13.15
C TRP A 40 -2.06 5.44 -12.86
N GLN A 41 -1.56 5.04 -11.69
CA GLN A 41 -0.17 5.24 -11.27
C GLN A 41 0.37 3.92 -10.72
N LEU A 42 1.55 3.49 -11.17
CA LEU A 42 2.26 2.36 -10.57
C LEU A 42 3.20 2.87 -9.47
N ALA A 43 3.13 2.28 -8.28
CA ALA A 43 4.09 2.50 -7.21
C ALA A 43 4.94 1.23 -7.04
N VAL A 44 6.26 1.40 -7.01
CA VAL A 44 7.23 0.29 -6.91
C VAL A 44 8.20 0.49 -5.74
N ARG A 45 8.36 -0.53 -4.88
CA ARG A 45 9.42 -0.59 -3.86
C ARG A 45 9.99 -2.00 -3.81
N GLY A 46 11.24 -2.17 -4.27
CA GLY A 46 11.83 -3.49 -4.45
C GLY A 46 11.02 -4.33 -5.44
N THR A 47 10.56 -5.51 -5.02
CA THR A 47 9.72 -6.41 -5.84
C THR A 47 8.22 -6.14 -5.69
N VAL A 48 7.82 -5.25 -4.78
CA VAL A 48 6.41 -4.92 -4.55
C VAL A 48 5.94 -3.88 -5.55
N LYS A 49 4.82 -4.18 -6.21
CA LYS A 49 4.15 -3.30 -7.19
C LYS A 49 2.70 -3.08 -6.78
N VAL A 50 2.26 -1.83 -6.76
CA VAL A 50 0.87 -1.44 -6.47
C VAL A 50 0.37 -0.52 -7.56
N MET A 51 -0.70 -0.91 -8.24
CA MET A 51 -1.42 -0.09 -9.20
C MET A 51 -2.50 0.70 -8.48
N LEU A 52 -2.37 2.03 -8.48
CA LEU A 52 -3.33 2.96 -7.92
C LEU A 52 -4.28 3.43 -9.03
N GLY A 53 -5.58 3.17 -8.89
CA GLY A 53 -6.61 3.53 -9.85
C GLY A 53 -7.54 4.61 -9.32
N HIS A 54 -7.68 5.73 -10.04
CA HIS A 54 -8.51 6.86 -9.64
C HIS A 54 -10.00 6.52 -9.71
N CYS A 55 -10.64 6.45 -8.54
CA CYS A 55 -12.03 6.07 -8.33
C CYS A 55 -12.69 7.03 -7.32
N PRO A 56 -12.97 8.29 -7.70
CA PRO A 56 -13.35 9.35 -6.74
C PRO A 56 -14.67 9.08 -6.01
N GLN A 57 -15.57 8.30 -6.63
CA GLN A 57 -16.89 7.96 -6.09
C GLN A 57 -16.95 6.60 -5.41
N ALA A 58 -15.82 5.89 -5.30
CA ALA A 58 -15.79 4.62 -4.57
C ALA A 58 -15.94 4.88 -3.06
N LEU A 59 -16.53 3.90 -2.37
CA LEU A 59 -16.53 3.88 -0.91
C LEU A 59 -15.08 3.86 -0.40
N ALA A 60 -14.78 4.71 0.59
CA ALA A 60 -13.46 4.73 1.19
C ALA A 60 -13.14 3.36 1.83
N PRO A 61 -11.89 2.85 1.72
CA PRO A 61 -11.54 1.54 2.30
C PRO A 61 -11.87 1.42 3.79
N ALA A 62 -11.72 2.51 4.56
CA ALA A 62 -12.07 2.54 5.98
C ALA A 62 -13.54 2.21 6.28
N SER A 63 -14.45 2.40 5.31
CA SER A 63 -15.87 2.06 5.44
C SER A 63 -16.18 0.59 5.15
N LEU A 64 -15.20 -0.20 4.71
CA LEU A 64 -15.38 -1.63 4.34
C LEU A 64 -15.14 -2.60 5.51
N GLY A 65 -14.76 -2.11 6.69
CA GLY A 65 -14.46 -2.94 7.86
C GLY A 65 -13.33 -3.93 7.57
N ASP A 66 -13.57 -5.23 7.79
CA ASP A 66 -12.56 -6.29 7.59
C ASP A 66 -12.10 -6.45 6.13
N HIS A 67 -12.81 -5.86 5.17
CA HIS A 67 -12.44 -5.86 3.75
C HIS A 67 -11.57 -4.65 3.36
N SER A 68 -11.09 -3.88 4.33
CA SER A 68 -10.22 -2.70 4.11
C SER A 68 -8.76 -3.04 3.79
N TYR A 69 -8.34 -4.29 3.98
CA TYR A 69 -6.98 -4.75 3.67
C TYR A 69 -6.82 -5.02 2.16
N PHE A 70 -5.80 -4.43 1.53
CA PHE A 70 -5.47 -4.68 0.12
C PHE A 70 -4.15 -5.42 -0.09
N GLY A 71 -3.31 -5.53 0.94
CA GLY A 71 -2.01 -6.19 0.84
C GLY A 71 -1.44 -6.61 2.20
N TYR A 72 -0.73 -7.73 2.20
CA TYR A 72 0.08 -8.21 3.32
C TYR A 72 1.48 -8.45 2.78
N LEU A 73 2.44 -7.66 3.24
CA LEU A 73 3.79 -7.61 2.67
C LEU A 73 4.81 -8.13 3.68
N HIS A 74 5.70 -9.01 3.23
CA HIS A 74 6.83 -9.46 4.03
C HIS A 74 7.98 -8.46 3.97
N VAL A 75 8.64 -8.32 5.11
CA VAL A 75 9.77 -7.42 5.31
C VAL A 75 10.80 -8.14 6.16
N ASP A 76 12.08 -7.85 5.92
CA ASP A 76 13.17 -8.50 6.66
C ASP A 76 13.22 -8.03 8.12
N ASP A 77 12.94 -6.74 8.37
CA ASP A 77 12.91 -6.13 9.69
C ASP A 77 11.71 -5.18 9.82
N VAL A 78 10.71 -5.66 10.57
CA VAL A 78 9.45 -4.94 10.80
C VAL A 78 9.61 -3.74 11.73
N ASP A 79 10.54 -3.79 12.70
CA ASP A 79 10.76 -2.73 13.65
C ASP A 79 11.53 -1.57 13.01
N ALA A 80 12.52 -1.90 12.17
CA ALA A 80 13.25 -0.91 11.38
C ALA A 80 12.32 -0.20 10.37
N LEU A 81 11.45 -0.95 9.68
CA LEU A 81 10.50 -0.36 8.74
C LEU A 81 9.46 0.50 9.46
N TYR A 82 8.96 0.04 10.61
CA TYR A 82 8.07 0.83 11.47
C TYR A 82 8.73 2.16 11.87
N ALA A 83 9.98 2.14 12.33
CA ALA A 83 10.70 3.36 12.68
C ALA A 83 10.92 4.29 11.47
N GLU A 84 11.19 3.74 10.28
CA GLU A 84 11.25 4.52 9.04
C GLU A 84 9.91 5.21 8.75
N PHE A 85 8.82 4.45 8.79
CA PHE A 85 7.48 4.93 8.46
C PHE A 85 6.97 5.97 9.46
N THR A 86 7.19 5.75 10.75
CA THR A 86 6.86 6.74 11.79
C THR A 86 7.62 8.04 11.58
N ARG A 87 8.93 8.00 11.28
CA ARG A 87 9.71 9.22 11.00
C ARG A 87 9.20 9.99 9.78
N ARG A 88 8.62 9.29 8.80
CA ARG A 88 8.06 9.88 7.57
C ARG A 88 6.58 10.25 7.69
N GLY A 89 5.97 10.09 8.87
CA GLY A 89 4.58 10.47 9.11
C GLY A 89 3.55 9.50 8.54
N ALA A 90 3.87 8.21 8.43
CA ALA A 90 2.91 7.20 8.00
C ALA A 90 1.71 7.09 8.97
N ILE A 91 0.55 6.79 8.41
CA ILE A 91 -0.69 6.52 9.14
C ILE A 91 -0.59 5.10 9.72
N ILE A 92 -0.05 4.99 10.93
CA ILE A 92 0.06 3.72 11.66
C ILE A 92 -1.25 3.46 12.41
N LEU A 93 -1.91 2.34 12.10
CA LEU A 93 -3.11 1.90 12.83
C LEU A 93 -2.76 1.03 14.04
N GLN A 94 -1.71 0.22 13.93
CA GLN A 94 -1.25 -0.64 15.02
C GLN A 94 0.29 -0.72 14.98
N PRO A 95 0.99 -0.54 16.12
CA PRO A 95 2.43 -0.71 16.20
C PRO A 95 2.84 -2.19 16.07
N PRO A 96 4.13 -2.49 15.88
CA PRO A 96 4.63 -3.86 15.77
C PRO A 96 4.26 -4.73 16.98
N ALA A 97 3.53 -5.81 16.72
CA ALA A 97 3.15 -6.80 17.72
C ALA A 97 3.37 -8.21 17.18
N SER A 98 3.79 -9.12 18.06
CA SER A 98 3.83 -10.54 17.75
C SER A 98 2.41 -11.12 17.81
N ARG A 99 2.06 -11.91 16.80
CA ARG A 99 0.74 -12.51 16.65
C ARG A 99 0.76 -14.01 16.92
N PRO A 100 -0.40 -14.63 17.25
CA PRO A 100 -0.47 -16.07 17.54
C PRO A 100 0.04 -16.97 16.41
N HIS A 101 -0.03 -16.51 15.16
CA HIS A 101 0.48 -17.22 13.98
C HIS A 101 1.98 -17.03 13.74
N GLY A 102 2.75 -16.56 14.72
CA GLY A 102 4.23 -16.48 14.67
C GLY A 102 4.80 -15.26 13.94
N MET A 103 3.98 -14.48 13.25
CA MET A 103 4.40 -13.23 12.60
C MET A 103 4.54 -12.08 13.59
N ARG A 104 5.51 -11.19 13.32
CA ARG A 104 5.60 -9.85 13.93
C ARG A 104 5.22 -8.84 12.85
N GLU A 105 4.16 -8.08 13.09
CA GLU A 105 3.54 -7.23 12.07
C GLU A 105 3.01 -5.92 12.67
N PHE A 106 2.83 -4.91 11.82
CA PHE A 106 2.20 -3.63 12.14
C PHE A 106 1.27 -3.23 11.00
N LEU A 107 0.29 -2.37 11.27
CA LEU A 107 -0.73 -2.00 10.28
C LEU A 107 -0.57 -0.54 9.87
N VAL A 108 -0.65 -0.31 8.56
CA VAL A 108 -0.55 1.02 7.93
C VAL A 108 -1.81 1.24 7.11
N ALA A 109 -2.38 2.44 7.19
CA ALA A 109 -3.44 2.89 6.29
C ALA A 109 -2.88 3.72 5.14
N THR A 110 -3.65 3.81 4.06
CA THR A 110 -3.48 4.85 3.04
C THR A 110 -4.37 6.05 3.38
N PRO A 111 -4.06 7.25 2.85
CA PRO A 111 -4.93 8.40 2.99
C PRO A 111 -6.37 8.08 2.53
N GLY A 112 -7.35 8.58 3.27
CA GLY A 112 -8.75 8.63 2.85
C GLY A 112 -9.04 9.91 2.07
N PRO A 113 -10.26 10.03 1.50
CA PRO A 113 -10.78 11.32 1.03
C PRO A 113 -10.93 12.34 2.16
#